data_AF-A0A837HU84-F1
#
_entry.id   AF-A0A837HU84-F1
#
_cell.length_a   1.000
_cell.length_b   1.000
_cell.length_c   1.000
_cell.angle_alpha   90.00
_cell.angle_beta   90.00
_cell.angle_gamma   90.00
#
_symmetry.space_group_name_H-M   'P 1'
#
loop_
_entity.id
_entity.type
_entity.pdbx_description
1 polymer ?
#
loop_
_entity_poly.entity_id
_entity_poly.type
_entity_poly.pdbx_seq_one_letter_code
_entity_poly.pdbx_strand_id
1 'polypeptide(L)'
;MSIPANQLDTWAKQGSKDLSSTTYQSVRNALSGSSSPIREMITSGKVKIDLQGSYANDTNTRGDSDVDVLVRLDVFQSNKLLLPREQYLLHEQTYFTADYILAHLRRDVLIALKAYYGNAFIDETGNKSIKLLKNSGRLKADIVPVIAHRTYSYFLGLHNHSKVEGILLNHKATGETIINYPDQHYNNGVAKHQATSNLFKRVVRIIKNARSYAVEKGLLSEETAPSYFLQSLVYNVPNEMFTGDNNTAVFNILKYLNEHDISSFVTQSNQHQLFGTSKHQWNITDANTTINALVNLWDNWNTI
;
A
#
# COMPACT_ATOMS: atom_id res chain seq x y z
N MET A 1 -4.30 -33.62 1.11
CA MET A 1 -2.83 -33.54 1.28
C MET A 1 -2.45 -32.08 1.23
N SER A 2 -1.49 -31.66 2.07
CA SER A 2 -1.02 -30.27 2.12
C SER A 2 -0.32 -29.83 0.84
N ILE A 3 -0.19 -28.51 0.66
CA ILE A 3 0.55 -27.92 -0.44
C ILE A 3 2.01 -28.41 -0.39
N PRO A 4 2.55 -28.98 -1.48
CA PRO A 4 3.92 -29.46 -1.53
C PRO A 4 4.96 -28.39 -1.17
N ALA A 5 6.00 -28.76 -0.42
CA ALA A 5 7.03 -27.83 0.04
C ALA A 5 7.72 -27.07 -1.12
N ASN A 6 8.00 -27.74 -2.24
CA ASN A 6 8.58 -27.13 -3.43
C ASN A 6 7.67 -26.05 -4.06
N GLN A 7 6.35 -26.21 -3.96
CA GLN A 7 5.38 -25.22 -4.42
C GLN A 7 5.41 -24.00 -3.50
N LEU A 8 5.44 -24.20 -2.18
CA LEU A 8 5.57 -23.13 -1.19
C LEU A 8 6.89 -22.36 -1.37
N ASP A 9 8.01 -23.06 -1.61
CA ASP A 9 9.29 -22.44 -1.91
C ASP A 9 9.26 -21.60 -3.19
N THR A 10 8.51 -22.06 -4.20
CA THR A 10 8.30 -21.31 -5.43
C THR A 10 7.48 -20.05 -5.18
N TRP A 11 6.40 -20.15 -4.41
CA TRP A 11 5.54 -19.03 -4.04
C TRP A 11 6.19 -18.06 -3.04
N ALA A 12 7.18 -18.50 -2.28
CA ALA A 12 7.94 -17.66 -1.36
C ALA A 12 8.93 -16.73 -2.08
N LYS A 13 9.27 -17.00 -3.36
CA LYS A 13 10.24 -16.20 -4.11
C LYS A 13 9.67 -14.81 -4.44
N GLN A 14 10.51 -13.80 -4.26
CA GLN A 14 10.21 -12.45 -4.70
C GLN A 14 10.24 -12.38 -6.23
N GLY A 15 9.31 -11.64 -6.83
CA GLY A 15 9.36 -11.34 -8.26
C GLY A 15 10.56 -10.45 -8.61
N SER A 16 11.00 -10.46 -9.88
CA SER A 16 12.06 -9.55 -10.33
C SER A 16 11.66 -8.08 -10.12
N LYS A 17 12.66 -7.25 -9.81
CA LYS A 17 12.53 -5.80 -9.65
C LYS A 17 13.03 -5.02 -10.87
N ASP A 18 13.57 -5.67 -11.90
CA ASP A 18 14.30 -4.98 -12.96
C ASP A 18 13.38 -4.07 -13.78
N LEU A 19 12.24 -4.61 -14.21
CA LEU A 19 11.24 -3.83 -14.95
C LEU A 19 10.51 -2.82 -14.05
N SER A 20 10.31 -3.11 -12.77
CA SER A 20 9.68 -2.13 -11.87
C SER A 20 10.61 -0.96 -11.56
N SER A 21 11.89 -1.23 -11.36
CA SER A 21 12.95 -0.22 -11.26
C SER A 21 13.05 0.63 -12.52
N THR A 22 13.06 -0.01 -13.69
CA THR A 22 13.05 0.68 -14.99
C THR A 22 11.81 1.57 -15.14
N THR A 23 10.65 1.06 -14.74
CA THR A 23 9.38 1.79 -14.78
C THR A 23 9.38 2.99 -13.84
N TYR A 24 9.82 2.80 -12.61
CA TYR A 24 9.98 3.87 -11.63
C TYR A 24 10.93 4.97 -12.14
N GLN A 25 12.09 4.58 -12.67
CA GLN A 25 13.06 5.54 -13.21
C GLN A 25 12.50 6.27 -14.44
N SER A 26 11.75 5.59 -15.31
CA SER A 26 11.05 6.21 -16.42
C SER A 26 10.07 7.28 -15.93
N VAL A 27 9.23 6.98 -14.92
CA VAL A 27 8.31 7.96 -14.33
C VAL A 27 9.07 9.13 -13.73
N ARG A 28 10.14 8.87 -12.99
CA ARG A 28 10.99 9.92 -12.42
C ARG A 28 11.56 10.84 -13.50
N ASN A 29 12.04 10.29 -14.61
CA ASN A 29 12.56 11.05 -15.75
C ASN A 29 11.47 11.93 -16.38
N ALA A 30 10.26 11.41 -16.55
CA ALA A 30 9.13 12.18 -17.07
C ALA A 30 8.78 13.37 -16.18
N LEU A 31 8.74 13.16 -14.86
CA LEU A 31 8.39 14.21 -13.90
C LEU A 31 9.52 15.22 -13.65
N SER A 32 10.77 14.82 -13.86
CA SER A 32 11.95 15.69 -13.65
C SER A 32 12.47 16.30 -14.96
N GLY A 33 11.84 15.96 -16.09
CA GLY A 33 12.24 16.38 -17.43
C GLY A 33 12.01 17.87 -17.70
N SER A 34 12.65 18.40 -18.73
CA SER A 34 12.59 19.82 -19.09
C SER A 34 11.18 20.33 -19.41
N SER A 35 10.29 19.46 -19.90
CA SER A 35 8.89 19.77 -20.20
C SER A 35 7.97 19.67 -18.98
N SER A 36 8.49 19.28 -17.81
CA SER A 36 7.66 19.07 -16.62
C SER A 36 7.43 20.38 -15.87
N PRO A 37 6.16 20.78 -15.64
CA PRO A 37 5.83 21.96 -14.83
C PRO A 37 6.27 21.86 -13.36
N ILE A 38 6.54 20.64 -12.86
CA ILE A 38 6.98 20.41 -11.46
C ILE A 38 8.49 20.18 -11.32
N ARG A 39 9.27 20.30 -12.41
CA ARG A 39 10.72 20.05 -12.40
C ARG A 39 11.44 20.83 -11.30
N GLU A 40 11.23 22.13 -11.21
CA GLU A 40 11.90 22.98 -10.21
C GLU A 40 11.48 22.64 -8.79
N MET A 41 10.24 22.18 -8.58
CA MET A 41 9.78 21.71 -7.28
C MET A 41 10.47 20.40 -6.87
N ILE A 42 10.75 19.52 -7.83
CA ILE A 42 11.53 18.31 -7.59
C ILE A 42 12.98 18.65 -7.28
N THR A 43 13.62 19.52 -8.08
CA THR A 43 15.00 19.95 -7.86
C THR A 43 15.20 20.64 -6.52
N SER A 44 14.24 21.47 -6.08
CA SER A 44 14.29 22.15 -4.78
C SER A 44 13.87 21.26 -3.60
N GLY A 45 13.41 20.03 -3.83
CA GLY A 45 12.95 19.11 -2.80
C GLY A 45 11.53 19.35 -2.28
N LYS A 46 10.81 20.34 -2.82
CA LYS A 46 9.39 20.59 -2.53
C LYS A 46 8.46 19.49 -3.04
N VAL A 47 8.89 18.73 -4.05
CA VAL A 47 8.22 17.51 -4.51
C VAL A 47 9.19 16.34 -4.45
N LYS A 48 8.78 15.25 -3.81
CA LYS A 48 9.51 13.98 -3.76
C LYS A 48 8.79 12.92 -4.58
N ILE A 49 9.55 12.02 -5.18
CA ILE A 49 9.03 10.89 -5.94
C ILE A 49 9.53 9.64 -5.26
N ASP A 50 8.62 8.76 -4.83
CA ASP A 50 8.96 7.58 -4.05
C ASP A 50 8.19 6.35 -4.56
N LEU A 51 8.75 5.17 -4.31
CA LEU A 51 8.09 3.90 -4.57
C LEU A 51 7.18 3.51 -3.39
N GLN A 52 6.02 2.94 -3.66
CA GLN A 52 5.12 2.35 -2.67
C GLN A 52 4.74 0.90 -3.07
N GLY A 53 3.79 0.32 -2.37
CA GLY A 53 3.19 -0.96 -2.74
C GLY A 53 4.09 -2.16 -2.45
N SER A 54 3.84 -3.25 -3.16
CA SER A 54 4.53 -4.52 -2.94
C SER A 54 6.02 -4.45 -3.26
N TYR A 55 6.42 -3.65 -4.26
CA TYR A 55 7.82 -3.45 -4.60
C TYR A 55 8.59 -2.70 -3.52
N ALA A 56 8.00 -1.65 -2.92
CA ALA A 56 8.62 -0.97 -1.78
C ALA A 56 8.68 -1.88 -0.54
N ASN A 57 7.70 -2.78 -0.36
CA ASN A 57 7.61 -3.65 0.81
C ASN A 57 8.33 -5.00 0.67
N ASP A 58 8.95 -5.29 -0.48
CA ASP A 58 9.49 -6.61 -0.83
C ASP A 58 8.49 -7.77 -0.76
N THR A 59 7.21 -7.47 -0.92
CA THR A 59 6.12 -8.46 -0.95
C THR A 59 5.62 -8.71 -2.37
N ASN A 60 6.39 -8.28 -3.38
CA ASN A 60 6.05 -8.50 -4.77
C ASN A 60 6.25 -9.96 -5.18
N THR A 61 5.24 -10.53 -5.84
CA THR A 61 5.28 -11.88 -6.44
C THR A 61 5.58 -11.78 -7.94
N ARG A 62 5.62 -12.92 -8.63
CA ARG A 62 5.78 -12.93 -10.11
C ARG A 62 4.55 -12.42 -10.85
N GLY A 63 3.37 -12.47 -10.22
CA GLY A 63 2.12 -11.96 -10.79
C GLY A 63 1.91 -10.46 -10.59
N ASP A 64 2.65 -9.84 -9.68
CA ASP A 64 2.59 -8.40 -9.48
C ASP A 64 3.14 -7.67 -10.71
N SER A 65 2.34 -6.77 -11.26
CA SER A 65 2.63 -6.10 -12.55
C SER A 65 2.41 -4.59 -12.54
N ASP A 66 1.93 -4.03 -11.41
CA ASP A 66 1.70 -2.60 -11.24
C ASP A 66 2.76 -1.99 -10.30
N VAL A 67 3.34 -0.87 -10.71
CA VAL A 67 4.31 -0.10 -9.91
C VAL A 67 3.62 1.09 -9.29
N ASP A 68 3.54 1.14 -7.95
CA ASP A 68 2.97 2.28 -7.23
C ASP A 68 4.01 3.38 -7.02
N VAL A 69 3.77 4.56 -7.57
CA VAL A 69 4.68 5.72 -7.47
C VAL A 69 3.96 6.87 -6.77
N LEU A 70 4.49 7.30 -5.63
CA LEU A 70 4.03 8.50 -4.95
C LEU A 70 4.71 9.74 -5.51
N VAL A 71 3.93 10.79 -5.75
CA VAL A 71 4.44 12.15 -5.99
C VAL A 71 4.01 13.02 -4.82
N ARG A 72 4.93 13.22 -3.87
CA ARG A 72 4.70 13.85 -2.56
C ARG A 72 5.04 15.34 -2.62
N LEU A 73 4.05 16.21 -2.50
CA LEU A 73 4.27 17.64 -2.30
C LEU A 73 4.49 17.96 -0.82
N ASP A 74 5.48 18.80 -0.53
CA ASP A 74 5.85 19.25 0.81
C ASP A 74 4.91 20.35 1.34
N VAL A 75 3.65 19.97 1.47
CA VAL A 75 2.60 20.68 2.20
C VAL A 75 1.78 19.64 2.97
N PHE A 76 0.93 20.08 3.89
CA PHE A 76 0.12 19.15 4.66
C PHE A 76 -1.31 19.66 4.87
N GLN A 77 -2.20 18.69 5.12
CA GLN A 77 -3.47 18.92 5.79
C GLN A 77 -3.46 18.24 7.15
N SER A 78 -4.37 18.62 8.03
CA SER A 78 -4.45 18.05 9.37
C SER A 78 -5.88 17.91 9.85
N ASN A 79 -6.06 17.10 10.91
CA ASN A 79 -7.32 16.98 11.64
C ASN A 79 -7.60 18.18 12.57
N LYS A 80 -7.07 19.38 12.27
CA LYS A 80 -7.13 20.55 13.17
C LYS A 80 -8.53 20.89 13.67
N LEU A 81 -9.57 20.64 12.88
CA LEU A 81 -10.96 20.90 13.24
C LEU A 81 -11.48 20.01 14.39
N LEU A 82 -10.77 18.91 14.69
CA LEU A 82 -11.08 18.00 15.80
C LEU A 82 -10.32 18.37 17.08
N LEU A 83 -9.43 19.37 17.04
CA LEU A 83 -8.69 19.81 18.22
C LEU A 83 -9.58 20.68 19.13
N PRO A 84 -9.27 20.74 20.45
CA PRO A 84 -9.85 21.74 21.34
C PRO A 84 -9.66 23.15 20.78
N ARG A 85 -10.63 24.04 21.03
CA ARG A 85 -10.71 25.38 20.41
C ARG A 85 -9.41 26.19 20.52
N GLU A 86 -8.78 26.19 21.68
CA GLU A 86 -7.51 26.91 21.93
C GLU A 86 -6.36 26.35 21.08
N GLN A 87 -6.27 25.03 20.97
CA GLN A 87 -5.26 24.35 20.16
C GLN A 87 -5.48 24.57 18.66
N TYR A 88 -6.74 24.56 18.22
CA TYR A 88 -7.11 24.93 16.85
C TYR A 88 -6.69 26.37 16.52
N LEU A 89 -6.98 27.32 17.41
CA LEU A 89 -6.58 28.73 17.21
C LEU A 89 -5.07 28.88 17.11
N LEU A 90 -4.34 28.22 18.00
CA LEU A 90 -2.89 28.22 17.97
C LEU A 90 -2.34 27.59 16.69
N HIS A 91 -2.95 26.50 16.19
CA HIS A 91 -2.61 25.90 14.92
C HIS A 91 -2.80 26.88 13.75
N GLU A 92 -3.93 27.59 13.69
CA GLU A 92 -4.19 28.59 12.65
C GLU A 92 -3.24 29.79 12.70
N GLN A 93 -2.76 30.16 13.87
CA GLN A 93 -1.75 31.22 14.01
C GLN A 93 -0.35 30.75 13.62
N THR A 94 -0.10 29.44 13.70
CA THR A 94 1.23 28.84 13.45
C THR A 94 1.46 28.54 11.97
N TYR A 95 0.43 28.08 11.26
CA TYR A 95 0.55 27.60 9.89
C TYR A 95 -0.29 28.46 8.92
N PHE A 96 0.25 28.65 7.72
CA PHE A 96 -0.40 29.41 6.65
C PHE A 96 -0.98 28.49 5.58
N THR A 97 -1.97 28.99 4.85
CA THR A 97 -2.52 28.27 3.70
C THR A 97 -1.53 28.29 2.54
N ALA A 98 -1.28 27.14 1.93
CA ALA A 98 -0.39 27.04 0.77
C ALA A 98 -1.12 27.45 -0.52
N ASP A 99 -0.44 28.24 -1.37
CA ASP A 99 -0.97 28.61 -2.69
C ASP A 99 -0.94 27.43 -3.68
N TYR A 100 0.03 26.52 -3.50
CA TYR A 100 0.16 25.31 -4.29
C TYR A 100 -0.36 24.10 -3.50
N ILE A 101 -1.47 23.53 -3.96
CA ILE A 101 -2.20 22.46 -3.27
C ILE A 101 -2.21 21.16 -4.07
N LEU A 102 -2.72 20.07 -3.46
CA LEU A 102 -2.81 18.76 -4.08
C LEU A 102 -3.49 18.75 -5.47
N ALA A 103 -4.51 19.58 -5.67
CA ALA A 103 -5.19 19.69 -6.97
C ALA A 103 -4.26 20.24 -8.06
N HIS A 104 -3.43 21.24 -7.73
CA HIS A 104 -2.40 21.77 -8.64
C HIS A 104 -1.36 20.70 -8.96
N LEU A 105 -0.88 19.98 -7.93
CA LEU A 105 0.06 18.87 -8.10
C LEU A 105 -0.48 17.81 -9.06
N ARG A 106 -1.72 17.35 -8.87
CA ARG A 106 -2.32 16.34 -9.74
C ARG A 106 -2.40 16.80 -11.19
N ARG A 107 -2.81 18.04 -11.43
CA ARG A 107 -2.86 18.63 -12.78
C ARG A 107 -1.47 18.67 -13.42
N ASP A 108 -0.47 19.14 -12.68
CA ASP A 108 0.86 19.38 -13.22
C ASP A 108 1.64 18.06 -13.44
N VAL A 109 1.42 17.06 -12.57
CA VAL A 109 1.87 15.66 -12.80
C VAL A 109 1.27 15.10 -14.09
N LEU A 110 -0.03 15.29 -14.31
CA LEU A 110 -0.69 14.82 -15.52
C LEU A 110 -0.11 15.48 -16.79
N ILE A 111 0.14 16.79 -16.75
CA ILE A 111 0.78 17.52 -17.85
C ILE A 111 2.16 16.97 -18.13
N ALA A 112 3.00 16.77 -17.10
CA ALA A 112 4.34 16.21 -17.25
C ALA A 112 4.31 14.82 -17.90
N LEU A 113 3.44 13.93 -17.42
CA LEU A 113 3.32 12.57 -17.94
C LEU A 113 2.83 12.57 -19.40
N LYS A 114 1.84 13.38 -19.74
CA LYS A 114 1.33 13.49 -21.12
C LYS A 114 2.37 14.08 -22.07
N ALA A 115 3.14 15.08 -21.63
CA ALA A 115 4.21 15.66 -22.43
C ALA A 115 5.31 14.65 -22.76
N TYR A 116 5.65 13.78 -21.81
CA TYR A 116 6.72 12.80 -21.97
C TYR A 116 6.29 11.52 -22.70
N TYR A 117 5.12 10.96 -22.34
CA TYR A 117 4.66 9.66 -22.87
C TYR A 117 3.66 9.79 -24.02
N GLY A 118 3.00 10.93 -24.17
CA GLY A 118 1.85 11.09 -25.05
C GLY A 118 0.54 10.60 -24.40
N ASN A 119 -0.58 11.15 -24.88
CA ASN A 119 -1.90 10.90 -24.31
C ASN A 119 -2.32 9.42 -24.34
N ALA A 120 -1.92 8.68 -25.38
CA ALA A 120 -2.32 7.29 -25.57
C ALA A 120 -1.82 6.33 -24.48
N PHE A 121 -0.81 6.73 -23.70
CA PHE A 121 -0.27 5.91 -22.61
C PHE A 121 -0.73 6.34 -21.23
N ILE A 122 -1.57 7.38 -21.12
CA ILE A 122 -2.05 7.92 -19.85
C ILE A 122 -3.55 7.67 -19.72
N ASP A 123 -3.92 6.88 -18.72
CA ASP A 123 -5.29 6.62 -18.35
C ASP A 123 -5.66 7.40 -17.08
N GLU A 124 -6.68 8.24 -17.22
CA GLU A 124 -7.20 9.15 -16.19
C GLU A 124 -8.54 8.73 -15.59
N THR A 125 -9.04 7.54 -15.98
CA THR A 125 -10.28 6.97 -15.46
C THR A 125 -10.13 6.54 -14.00
N GLY A 126 -8.89 6.28 -13.56
CA GLY A 126 -8.55 6.02 -12.17
C GLY A 126 -8.92 7.19 -11.24
N ASN A 127 -9.67 6.88 -10.18
CA ASN A 127 -10.10 7.90 -9.22
C ASN A 127 -9.04 8.27 -8.18
N LYS A 128 -8.11 7.36 -7.89
CA LYS A 128 -7.09 7.52 -6.84
C LYS A 128 -5.69 7.80 -7.41
N SER A 129 -5.40 7.29 -8.61
CA SER A 129 -4.11 7.39 -9.29
C SER A 129 -4.26 7.99 -10.69
N ILE A 130 -3.14 8.31 -11.34
CA ILE A 130 -3.01 8.49 -12.78
C ILE A 130 -2.31 7.23 -13.29
N LYS A 131 -2.91 6.53 -14.24
CA LYS A 131 -2.40 5.23 -14.70
C LYS A 131 -1.51 5.42 -15.91
N LEU A 132 -0.29 4.91 -15.83
CA LEU A 132 0.61 4.78 -16.97
C LEU A 132 0.47 3.37 -17.54
N LEU A 133 0.05 3.27 -18.79
CA LEU A 133 -0.14 2.00 -19.45
C LEU A 133 1.19 1.29 -19.73
N LYS A 134 1.12 -0.05 -19.72
CA LYS A 134 2.23 -0.95 -20.04
C LYS A 134 2.77 -0.66 -21.45
N ASN A 135 4.08 -0.83 -21.63
CA ASN A 135 4.74 -0.85 -22.94
C ASN A 135 5.82 -1.97 -22.95
N SER A 136 6.40 -2.31 -24.11
CA SER A 136 7.36 -3.41 -24.27
C SER A 136 8.57 -3.39 -23.31
N GLY A 137 8.97 -2.22 -22.82
CA GLY A 137 10.05 -2.05 -21.84
C GLY A 137 9.62 -1.52 -20.46
N ARG A 138 8.32 -1.49 -20.16
CA ARG A 138 7.79 -0.85 -18.95
C ARG A 138 6.51 -1.52 -18.44
N LEU A 139 6.43 -1.73 -17.13
CA LEU A 139 5.22 -2.18 -16.47
C LEU A 139 4.13 -1.09 -16.45
N LYS A 140 2.92 -1.47 -16.04
CA LYS A 140 1.92 -0.47 -15.68
C LYS A 140 2.34 0.22 -14.38
N ALA A 141 2.02 1.49 -14.24
CA ALA A 141 2.29 2.23 -13.01
C ALA A 141 1.07 3.03 -12.57
N ASP A 142 0.84 3.05 -11.26
CA ASP A 142 -0.15 3.88 -10.62
C ASP A 142 0.60 5.06 -9.98
N ILE A 143 0.51 6.24 -10.60
CA ILE A 143 1.14 7.47 -10.12
C ILE A 143 0.13 8.19 -9.23
N VAL A 144 0.46 8.38 -7.96
CA VAL A 144 -0.45 8.94 -6.94
C VAL A 144 0.12 10.26 -6.44
N PRO A 145 -0.43 11.40 -6.89
CA PRO A 145 -0.16 12.69 -6.27
C PRO A 145 -0.71 12.70 -4.85
N VAL A 146 0.12 13.07 -3.88
CA VAL A 146 -0.26 13.12 -2.46
C VAL A 146 0.39 14.31 -1.75
N ILE A 147 -0.16 14.67 -0.60
CA ILE A 147 0.42 15.59 0.38
C ILE A 147 0.56 14.88 1.72
N ALA A 148 1.28 15.47 2.68
CA ALA A 148 1.29 14.92 4.04
C ALA A 148 -0.07 15.14 4.72
N HIS A 149 -0.44 14.23 5.63
CA HIS A 149 -1.53 14.43 6.57
C HIS A 149 -1.00 14.31 7.99
N ARG A 150 -1.35 15.26 8.86
CA ARG A 150 -0.97 15.25 10.27
C ARG A 150 -2.19 15.00 11.14
N THR A 151 -2.20 13.85 11.80
CA THR A 151 -3.20 13.51 12.81
C THR A 151 -2.65 13.90 14.17
N TYR A 152 -3.05 15.05 14.67
CA TYR A 152 -2.66 15.54 15.98
C TYR A 152 -3.47 14.89 17.09
N SER A 153 -2.78 14.43 18.14
CA SER A 153 -3.39 14.08 19.42
C SER A 153 -3.58 15.32 20.29
N TYR A 154 -2.64 16.27 20.19
CA TYR A 154 -2.74 17.62 20.73
C TYR A 154 -1.79 18.57 19.99
N PHE A 155 -2.04 19.87 20.08
CA PHE A 155 -1.21 20.93 19.53
C PHE A 155 -1.13 22.15 20.46
N LEU A 156 0.02 22.33 21.10
CA LEU A 156 0.34 23.45 22.00
C LEU A 156 1.52 24.29 21.45
N GLY A 157 1.78 24.18 20.14
CA GLY A 157 2.81 24.94 19.43
C GLY A 157 3.81 24.05 18.67
N LEU A 158 4.69 24.69 17.89
CA LEU A 158 5.67 23.99 17.05
C LEU A 158 6.59 23.03 17.81
N HIS A 159 6.88 23.32 19.08
CA HIS A 159 7.77 22.52 19.91
C HIS A 159 7.04 21.70 20.98
N ASN A 160 5.72 21.80 21.06
CA ASN A 160 4.89 21.08 22.02
C ASN A 160 3.62 20.55 21.34
N HIS A 161 3.76 19.44 20.63
CA HIS A 161 2.65 18.77 19.97
C HIS A 161 2.93 17.27 19.86
N SER A 162 1.88 16.49 19.69
CA SER A 162 1.98 15.08 19.29
C SER A 162 1.18 14.85 18.03
N LYS A 163 1.80 14.19 17.05
CA LYS A 163 1.17 13.86 15.77
C LYS A 163 1.64 12.51 15.23
N VAL A 164 0.77 11.87 14.46
CA VAL A 164 1.14 10.85 13.49
C VAL A 164 1.10 11.47 12.10
N GLU A 165 2.16 11.26 11.33
CA GLU A 165 2.25 11.75 9.95
C GLU A 165 1.91 10.63 8.96
N GLY A 166 0.95 10.87 8.08
CA GLY A 166 0.59 10.00 6.97
C GLY A 166 0.63 10.76 5.65
N ILE A 167 0.05 10.15 4.62
CA ILE A 167 -0.19 10.79 3.31
C ILE A 167 -1.70 10.94 3.08
N LEU A 168 -2.05 11.91 2.25
CA LEU A 168 -3.41 12.20 1.85
C LEU A 168 -3.54 12.32 0.34
N LEU A 169 -4.60 11.69 -0.18
CA LEU A 169 -5.09 11.87 -1.53
C LEU A 169 -6.61 12.10 -1.52
N ASN A 170 -7.12 12.65 -2.62
CA ASN A 170 -8.56 12.81 -2.81
C ASN A 170 -9.04 11.92 -3.95
N HIS A 171 -10.17 11.26 -3.75
CA HIS A 171 -10.88 10.51 -4.76
C HIS A 171 -11.48 11.47 -5.81
N LYS A 172 -11.02 11.38 -7.06
CA LYS A 172 -11.37 12.32 -8.15
C LYS A 172 -12.88 12.51 -8.34
N ALA A 173 -13.65 11.42 -8.35
CA ALA A 173 -15.09 11.50 -8.61
C ALA A 173 -15.94 11.96 -7.42
N THR A 174 -15.49 11.74 -6.19
CA THR A 174 -16.33 11.98 -4.99
C THR A 174 -15.80 13.09 -4.09
N GLY A 175 -14.57 13.57 -4.33
CA GLY A 175 -13.90 14.57 -3.48
C GLY A 175 -13.41 14.04 -2.13
N GLU A 176 -13.64 12.76 -1.82
CA GLU A 176 -13.27 12.18 -0.54
C GLU A 176 -11.76 11.98 -0.42
N THR A 177 -11.07 12.74 0.43
CA THR A 177 -10.77 12.34 1.81
C THR A 177 -10.10 10.98 2.10
N ILE A 178 -8.97 10.57 1.49
CA ILE A 178 -8.28 9.30 1.85
C ILE A 178 -6.95 9.57 2.54
N ILE A 179 -6.78 9.04 3.75
CA ILE A 179 -5.54 9.12 4.54
C ILE A 179 -4.93 7.72 4.66
N ASN A 180 -3.63 7.60 4.35
CA ASN A 180 -2.87 6.34 4.45
C ASN A 180 -1.55 6.56 5.19
N TYR A 181 -0.93 5.47 5.65
CA TYR A 181 0.29 5.50 6.47
C TYR A 181 1.37 4.57 5.91
N PRO A 182 1.88 4.83 4.69
CA PRO A 182 2.79 3.93 3.99
C PRO A 182 4.13 3.77 4.71
N ASP A 183 4.63 4.83 5.36
CA ASP A 183 5.93 4.81 6.02
C ASP A 183 5.85 3.94 7.30
N GLN A 184 4.77 4.07 8.09
CA GLN A 184 4.48 3.20 9.22
C GLN A 184 4.25 1.76 8.77
N HIS A 185 3.47 1.56 7.70
CA HIS A 185 3.26 0.23 7.13
C HIS A 185 4.60 -0.42 6.78
N TYR A 186 5.47 0.28 6.04
CA TYR A 186 6.79 -0.21 5.70
C TYR A 186 7.63 -0.55 6.94
N ASN A 187 7.77 0.39 7.87
CA ASN A 187 8.61 0.23 9.06
C ASN A 187 8.14 -0.93 9.95
N ASN A 188 6.85 -1.06 10.19
CA ASN A 188 6.27 -2.17 10.96
C ASN A 188 6.49 -3.50 10.24
N GLY A 189 6.37 -3.53 8.91
CA GLY A 189 6.67 -4.71 8.10
C GLY A 189 8.12 -5.14 8.17
N VAL A 190 9.07 -4.19 8.14
CA VAL A 190 10.50 -4.45 8.33
C VAL A 190 10.77 -5.00 9.72
N ALA A 191 10.23 -4.37 10.76
CA ALA A 191 10.40 -4.80 12.14
C ALA A 191 9.86 -6.22 12.36
N LYS A 192 8.65 -6.53 11.88
CA LYS A 192 8.07 -7.88 11.96
C LYS A 192 8.89 -8.89 11.17
N HIS A 193 9.42 -8.51 10.01
CA HIS A 193 10.28 -9.39 9.22
C HIS A 193 11.56 -9.79 9.96
N GLN A 194 12.22 -8.82 10.58
CA GLN A 194 13.41 -9.07 11.40
C GLN A 194 13.09 -9.92 12.63
N ALA A 195 11.97 -9.63 13.31
CA ALA A 195 11.53 -10.36 14.50
C ALA A 195 11.07 -11.81 14.22
N THR A 196 10.86 -12.18 12.95
CA THR A 196 10.40 -13.51 12.52
C THR A 196 11.47 -14.26 11.72
N SER A 197 12.75 -13.97 11.96
CA SER A 197 13.87 -14.61 11.25
C SER A 197 13.72 -14.53 9.72
N ASN A 198 13.21 -13.40 9.23
CA ASN A 198 12.90 -13.12 7.84
C ASN A 198 11.81 -14.02 7.20
N LEU A 199 10.92 -14.62 7.99
CA LEU A 199 9.81 -15.43 7.47
C LEU A 199 8.58 -14.58 7.10
N PHE A 200 8.31 -13.46 7.78
CA PHE A 200 7.09 -12.67 7.53
C PHE A 200 6.83 -12.35 6.05
N LYS A 201 7.73 -11.62 5.38
CA LYS A 201 7.57 -11.26 3.96
C LYS A 201 7.55 -12.49 3.04
N ARG A 202 8.23 -13.59 3.41
CA ARG A 202 8.19 -14.86 2.65
C ARG A 202 6.78 -15.43 2.69
N VAL A 203 6.18 -15.54 3.87
CA VAL A 203 4.82 -16.06 4.02
C VAL A 203 3.80 -15.13 3.36
N VAL A 204 3.95 -13.80 3.46
CA VAL A 204 3.07 -12.87 2.73
C VAL A 204 3.07 -13.18 1.23
N ARG A 205 4.23 -13.45 0.62
CA ARG A 205 4.31 -13.83 -0.80
C ARG A 205 3.66 -15.19 -1.07
N ILE A 206 3.81 -16.17 -0.16
CA ILE A 206 3.13 -17.46 -0.26
C ILE A 206 1.62 -17.26 -0.26
N ILE A 207 1.08 -16.55 0.73
CA ILE A 207 -0.36 -16.31 0.87
C ILE A 207 -0.93 -15.54 -0.33
N LYS A 208 -0.20 -14.55 -0.85
CA LYS A 208 -0.58 -13.85 -2.09
C LYS A 208 -0.68 -14.79 -3.29
N ASN A 209 0.34 -15.62 -3.52
CA ASN A 209 0.32 -16.56 -4.64
C ASN A 209 -0.73 -17.67 -4.45
N ALA A 210 -0.92 -18.16 -3.22
CA ALA A 210 -1.97 -19.12 -2.88
C ALA A 210 -3.36 -18.53 -3.15
N ARG A 211 -3.58 -17.26 -2.80
CA ARG A 211 -4.79 -16.54 -3.15
C ARG A 211 -4.96 -16.42 -4.66
N SER A 212 -3.93 -16.02 -5.40
CA SER A 212 -4.00 -15.95 -6.88
C SER A 212 -4.36 -17.29 -7.50
N TYR A 213 -3.79 -18.38 -6.99
CA TYR A 213 -4.11 -19.74 -7.42
C TYR A 213 -5.55 -20.13 -7.06
N ALA A 214 -6.03 -19.78 -5.86
CA ALA A 214 -7.42 -20.00 -5.47
C ALA A 214 -8.41 -19.26 -6.40
N VAL A 215 -8.07 -18.05 -6.85
CA VAL A 215 -8.86 -17.31 -7.85
C VAL A 215 -8.84 -18.01 -9.21
N GLU A 216 -7.67 -18.44 -9.68
CA GLU A 216 -7.52 -19.22 -10.92
C GLU A 216 -8.38 -20.50 -10.91
N LYS A 217 -8.49 -21.14 -9.75
CA LYS A 217 -9.31 -22.35 -9.53
C LYS A 217 -10.79 -22.07 -9.26
N GLY A 218 -11.22 -20.81 -9.29
CA GLY A 218 -12.61 -20.43 -9.03
C GLY A 218 -13.06 -20.62 -7.58
N LEU A 219 -12.12 -20.77 -6.64
CA LEU A 219 -12.41 -20.90 -5.20
C LEU A 219 -12.63 -19.54 -4.53
N LEU A 220 -12.17 -18.45 -5.16
CA LEU A 220 -12.25 -17.09 -4.64
C LEU A 220 -12.45 -16.10 -5.78
N SER A 221 -13.15 -14.99 -5.53
CA SER A 221 -13.21 -13.86 -6.47
C SER A 221 -11.97 -12.98 -6.34
N GLU A 222 -11.58 -12.33 -7.44
CA GLU A 222 -10.43 -11.41 -7.46
C GLU A 222 -10.64 -10.19 -6.56
N GLU A 223 -11.87 -9.77 -6.27
CA GLU A 223 -12.10 -8.57 -5.44
C GLU A 223 -12.12 -8.88 -3.93
N THR A 224 -12.28 -10.15 -3.54
CA THR A 224 -12.51 -10.55 -2.15
C THR A 224 -11.28 -10.35 -1.25
N ALA A 225 -10.07 -10.47 -1.81
CA ALA A 225 -8.83 -10.43 -1.01
C ALA A 225 -7.77 -9.51 -1.61
N PRO A 226 -7.88 -8.18 -1.46
CA PRO A 226 -6.85 -7.24 -1.87
C PRO A 226 -5.51 -7.49 -1.15
N SER A 227 -4.40 -7.37 -1.88
CA SER A 227 -3.05 -7.68 -1.35
C SER A 227 -2.67 -6.89 -0.10
N TYR A 228 -3.10 -5.63 0.00
CA TYR A 228 -2.85 -4.78 1.18
C TYR A 228 -3.49 -5.36 2.45
N PHE A 229 -4.73 -5.87 2.33
CA PHE A 229 -5.45 -6.48 3.45
C PHE A 229 -4.90 -7.87 3.79
N LEU A 230 -4.55 -8.69 2.80
CA LEU A 230 -3.88 -9.98 3.03
C LEU A 230 -2.57 -9.82 3.81
N GLN A 231 -1.74 -8.86 3.42
CA GLN A 231 -0.49 -8.58 4.12
C GLN A 231 -0.75 -8.13 5.58
N SER A 232 -1.78 -7.30 5.79
CA SER A 232 -2.18 -6.87 7.13
C SER A 232 -2.76 -8.03 7.97
N LEU A 233 -3.51 -8.95 7.36
CA LEU A 233 -4.02 -10.16 8.03
C LEU A 233 -2.87 -10.99 8.59
N VAL A 234 -1.87 -11.28 7.75
CA VAL A 234 -0.67 -12.04 8.16
C VAL A 234 0.15 -11.26 9.19
N TYR A 235 0.18 -9.93 9.13
CA TYR A 235 0.91 -9.09 10.09
C TYR A 235 0.42 -9.24 11.53
N ASN A 236 -0.89 -9.48 11.74
CA ASN A 236 -1.46 -9.65 13.08
C ASN A 236 -1.17 -11.02 13.69
N VAL A 237 -0.74 -12.01 12.89
CA VAL A 237 -0.41 -13.33 13.43
C VAL A 237 0.83 -13.22 14.35
N PRO A 238 0.83 -13.83 15.55
CA PRO A 238 1.94 -13.75 16.48
C PRO A 238 3.27 -14.27 15.89
N ASN A 239 4.40 -13.70 16.35
CA ASN A 239 5.71 -13.98 15.76
C ASN A 239 6.13 -15.45 15.93
N GLU A 240 5.72 -16.09 17.01
CA GLU A 240 5.97 -17.50 17.33
C GLU A 240 5.38 -18.48 16.30
N MET A 241 4.38 -18.06 15.50
CA MET A 241 3.84 -18.87 14.41
C MET A 241 4.78 -18.91 13.20
N PHE A 242 5.69 -17.93 13.08
CA PHE A 242 6.69 -17.85 12.02
C PHE A 242 7.94 -18.64 12.42
N THR A 243 7.85 -19.96 12.37
CA THR A 243 8.92 -20.88 12.76
C THR A 243 9.06 -22.04 11.79
N GLY A 244 10.21 -22.72 11.82
CA GLY A 244 10.52 -23.85 10.95
C GLY A 244 10.70 -23.44 9.49
N ASP A 245 10.28 -24.32 8.60
CA ASP A 245 10.31 -24.10 7.15
C ASP A 245 9.03 -23.43 6.64
N ASN A 246 8.95 -23.20 5.32
CA ASN A 246 7.78 -22.60 4.71
C ASN A 246 6.49 -23.42 4.97
N ASN A 247 6.58 -24.75 5.02
CA ASN A 247 5.42 -25.61 5.27
C ASN A 247 4.90 -25.42 6.69
N THR A 248 5.78 -25.51 7.68
CA THR A 248 5.46 -25.34 9.10
C THR A 248 4.88 -23.95 9.38
N ALA A 249 5.55 -22.91 8.88
CA ALA A 249 5.10 -21.53 9.11
C ALA A 249 3.72 -21.27 8.49
N VAL A 250 3.49 -21.71 7.25
CA VAL A 250 2.19 -21.52 6.58
C VAL A 250 1.09 -22.31 7.28
N PHE A 251 1.36 -23.56 7.69
CA PHE A 251 0.41 -24.35 8.47
C PHE A 251 0.01 -23.63 9.77
N ASN A 252 1.00 -23.19 10.56
CA ASN A 252 0.75 -22.49 11.83
C ASN A 252 -0.07 -21.21 11.62
N ILE A 253 0.24 -20.46 10.56
CA ILE A 253 -0.45 -19.20 10.23
C ILE A 253 -1.89 -19.45 9.80
N LEU A 254 -2.14 -20.41 8.90
CA LEU A 254 -3.49 -20.76 8.48
C LEU A 254 -4.31 -21.32 9.64
N LYS A 255 -3.71 -22.18 10.46
CA LYS A 255 -4.35 -22.70 11.68
C LYS A 255 -4.72 -21.58 12.64
N TYR A 256 -3.78 -20.67 12.94
CA TYR A 256 -4.04 -19.53 13.82
C TYR A 256 -5.22 -18.68 13.32
N LEU A 257 -5.20 -18.31 12.03
CA LEU A 257 -6.26 -17.51 11.41
C LEU A 257 -7.62 -18.20 11.40
N ASN A 258 -7.66 -19.54 11.31
CA ASN A 258 -8.89 -20.32 11.31
C ASN A 258 -9.47 -20.53 12.72
N GLU A 259 -8.62 -20.54 13.75
CA GLU A 259 -9.02 -20.86 15.13
C GLU A 259 -9.24 -19.64 16.03
N HIS A 260 -8.81 -18.45 15.63
CA HIS A 260 -8.86 -17.24 16.44
C HIS A 260 -9.81 -16.18 15.90
N ASP A 261 -10.35 -15.36 16.79
CA ASP A 261 -11.13 -14.19 16.41
C ASP A 261 -10.21 -13.12 15.79
N ILE A 262 -10.45 -12.81 14.53
CA ILE A 262 -9.71 -11.81 13.77
C ILE A 262 -10.34 -10.41 13.88
N SER A 263 -11.50 -10.24 14.52
CA SER A 263 -12.29 -9.00 14.50
C SER A 263 -11.52 -7.75 14.98
N SER A 264 -10.54 -7.94 15.86
CA SER A 264 -9.71 -6.90 16.46
C SER A 264 -8.42 -6.58 15.69
N PHE A 265 -8.19 -7.25 14.55
CA PHE A 265 -6.96 -7.07 13.79
C PHE A 265 -6.85 -5.65 13.24
N VAL A 266 -5.61 -5.17 13.14
CA VAL A 266 -5.28 -3.84 12.62
C VAL A 266 -4.60 -3.92 11.26
N THR A 267 -4.64 -2.84 10.49
CA THR A 267 -3.75 -2.70 9.33
C THR A 267 -2.29 -2.76 9.78
N GLN A 268 -1.37 -3.19 8.91
CA GLN A 268 0.06 -3.27 9.26
C GLN A 268 0.66 -1.89 9.66
N SER A 269 0.02 -0.78 9.30
CA SER A 269 0.38 0.55 9.79
C SER A 269 0.10 0.80 11.29
N ASN A 270 -0.70 -0.05 11.92
CA ASN A 270 -1.32 0.11 13.25
C ASN A 270 -2.23 1.36 13.40
N GLN A 271 -2.60 2.04 12.30
CA GLN A 271 -3.39 3.29 12.38
C GLN A 271 -4.89 3.08 12.20
N HIS A 272 -5.29 1.92 11.66
CA HIS A 272 -6.69 1.60 11.39
C HIS A 272 -6.99 0.15 11.77
N GLN A 273 -8.22 -0.10 12.22
CA GLN A 273 -8.80 -1.43 12.28
C GLN A 273 -8.82 -2.03 10.87
N LEU A 274 -8.41 -3.30 10.74
CA LEU A 274 -8.40 -4.01 9.47
C LEU A 274 -9.83 -4.21 8.94
N PHE A 275 -10.76 -4.47 9.85
CA PHE A 275 -12.16 -4.75 9.55
C PHE A 275 -13.08 -3.61 9.94
N GLY A 276 -14.12 -3.37 9.13
CA GLY A 276 -15.15 -2.39 9.43
C GLY A 276 -16.10 -2.14 8.27
N THR A 277 -16.94 -1.13 8.40
CA THR A 277 -17.97 -0.78 7.41
C THR A 277 -17.53 0.31 6.45
N SER A 278 -16.38 0.95 6.69
CA SER A 278 -15.86 1.96 5.76
C SER A 278 -15.22 1.29 4.54
N LYS A 279 -15.27 1.98 3.40
CA LYS A 279 -14.68 1.52 2.13
C LYS A 279 -13.14 1.47 2.11
N HIS A 280 -12.48 1.88 3.19
CA HIS A 280 -11.03 1.78 3.36
C HIS A 280 -10.64 0.61 4.28
N GLN A 281 -11.63 -0.12 4.79
CA GLN A 281 -11.45 -1.31 5.61
C GLN A 281 -11.86 -2.55 4.83
N TRP A 282 -11.35 -3.70 5.23
CA TRP A 282 -11.74 -4.97 4.67
C TRP A 282 -13.07 -5.43 5.27
N ASN A 283 -13.88 -6.09 4.47
CA ASN A 283 -15.07 -6.77 4.96
C ASN A 283 -14.65 -8.07 5.67
N ILE A 284 -15.13 -8.30 6.89
CA ILE A 284 -14.74 -9.49 7.68
C ILE A 284 -15.29 -10.79 7.08
N THR A 285 -16.45 -10.74 6.41
CA THR A 285 -17.01 -11.89 5.67
C THR A 285 -16.11 -12.26 4.49
N ASP A 286 -15.58 -11.28 3.77
CA ASP A 286 -14.62 -11.51 2.69
C ASP A 286 -13.31 -12.10 3.23
N ALA A 287 -12.87 -11.64 4.40
CA ALA A 287 -11.68 -12.18 5.06
C ALA A 287 -11.86 -13.64 5.50
N ASN A 288 -12.98 -13.97 6.14
CA ASN A 288 -13.29 -15.35 6.51
C ASN A 288 -13.45 -16.25 5.27
N THR A 289 -14.10 -15.77 4.22
CA THR A 289 -14.18 -16.47 2.93
C THR A 289 -12.78 -16.76 2.37
N THR A 290 -11.88 -15.79 2.46
CA THR A 290 -10.49 -15.92 2.01
C THR A 290 -9.72 -16.94 2.85
N ILE A 291 -9.83 -16.87 4.18
CA ILE A 291 -9.18 -17.83 5.10
C ILE A 291 -9.67 -19.24 4.80
N ASN A 292 -10.99 -19.44 4.69
CA ASN A 292 -11.59 -20.74 4.36
C ASN A 292 -11.11 -21.27 3.01
N ALA A 293 -11.01 -20.42 1.99
CA ALA A 293 -10.50 -20.83 0.68
C ALA A 293 -9.02 -21.25 0.75
N LEU A 294 -8.20 -20.54 1.53
CA LEU A 294 -6.78 -20.88 1.71
C LEU A 294 -6.58 -22.16 2.53
N VAL A 295 -7.40 -22.38 3.57
CA VAL A 295 -7.41 -23.63 4.35
C VAL A 295 -7.87 -24.79 3.48
N ASN A 296 -8.94 -24.62 2.71
CA ASN A 296 -9.41 -25.62 1.75
C ASN A 296 -8.32 -25.97 0.73
N LEU A 297 -7.65 -24.96 0.18
CA LEU A 297 -6.52 -25.16 -0.73
C LEU A 297 -5.38 -25.94 -0.08
N TRP A 298 -5.11 -25.67 1.20
CA TRP A 298 -4.13 -26.41 1.98
C TRP A 298 -4.55 -27.87 2.15
N ASP A 299 -5.74 -28.16 2.66
CA ASP A 299 -6.14 -29.53 3.00
C ASP A 299 -6.37 -30.42 1.77
N ASN A 300 -6.83 -29.81 0.67
CA ASN A 300 -7.37 -30.51 -0.50
C ASN A 300 -6.54 -30.28 -1.78
N TRP A 301 -5.23 -30.00 -1.65
CA TRP A 301 -4.35 -29.65 -2.78
C TRP A 301 -4.44 -30.60 -3.99
N ASN A 302 -4.50 -31.92 -3.76
CA ASN A 302 -4.50 -32.92 -4.84
C ASN A 302 -5.86 -33.10 -5.52
N THR A 303 -6.92 -32.47 -5.02
CA THR A 303 -8.28 -32.58 -5.56
C THR A 303 -8.77 -31.28 -6.20
N ILE A 304 -7.94 -30.23 -6.22
CA ILE A 304 -8.23 -28.88 -6.72
C ILE A 304 -7.51 -28.60 -8.04
#